data_AF-F2L171-F1
#
_entry.id   AF-F2L171-F1
#
_cell.length_a   1.000
_cell.length_b   1.000
_cell.length_c   1.000
_cell.angle_alpha   90.00
_cell.angle_beta   90.00
_cell.angle_gamma   90.00
#
_symmetry.space_group_name_H-M   'P 1'
#
loop_
_entity.id
_entity.type
_entity.pdbx_description
1 polymer ?
#
loop_
_entity_poly.entity_id
_entity_poly.type
_entity_poly.pdbx_seq_one_letter_code
_entity_poly.pdbx_strand_id
1 'polypeptide(L)' 'MTKAGKVRSQTPKIPPKPKKNLIPRRRNSRNYRRRVVYAASAAQTAEAE' A
#
# COMPACT_ATOMS: atom_id res chain seq x y z
N MET A 1 10.17 -35.13 22.76
CA MET A 1 9.99 -33.69 23.07
C MET A 1 10.76 -32.72 22.16
N THR A 2 11.26 -33.11 20.97
CA THR A 2 12.17 -32.28 20.15
C THR A 2 11.49 -31.41 19.07
N LYS A 3 10.14 -31.42 19.00
CA LYS A 3 9.38 -30.75 17.95
C LYS A 3 9.03 -29.29 18.26
N ALA A 4 9.13 -28.88 19.52
CA ALA A 4 8.79 -27.52 19.93
C ALA A 4 9.77 -26.53 19.31
N GLY A 5 9.25 -25.51 18.62
CA GLY A 5 10.05 -24.40 18.09
C GLY A 5 10.84 -24.68 16.80
N LYS A 6 10.92 -25.95 16.33
CA LYS A 6 11.68 -26.33 15.11
C LYS A 6 11.37 -25.44 13.91
N VAL A 7 10.09 -25.21 13.64
CA VAL A 7 9.66 -24.40 12.48
C VAL A 7 10.01 -22.93 12.68
N ARG A 8 9.92 -22.43 13.92
CA ARG A 8 10.18 -21.01 14.25
C ARG A 8 11.68 -20.66 14.18
N SER A 9 12.55 -21.59 14.55
CA SER A 9 14.00 -21.42 14.44
C SER A 9 14.51 -21.59 13.01
N GLN A 10 13.83 -22.41 12.19
CA GLN A 10 14.15 -22.58 10.78
C GLN A 10 13.75 -21.38 9.92
N THR A 11 12.69 -20.64 10.29
CA THR A 11 12.28 -19.45 9.54
C THR A 11 13.18 -18.26 9.85
N PRO A 12 13.92 -17.70 8.87
CA PRO A 12 14.75 -16.52 9.09
C PRO A 12 13.87 -15.32 9.45
N LYS A 13 14.27 -14.55 10.46
CA LYS A 13 13.51 -13.37 10.87
C LYS A 13 13.75 -12.21 9.90
N ILE A 14 12.79 -11.98 9.02
CA ILE A 14 12.83 -10.85 8.08
C ILE A 14 12.46 -9.55 8.83
N PRO A 15 13.28 -8.48 8.72
CA PRO A 15 12.97 -7.20 9.33
C PRO A 15 11.76 -6.53 8.64
N PRO A 16 10.94 -5.77 9.39
CA PRO A 16 9.80 -5.07 8.81
C PRO A 16 10.27 -3.95 7.87
N LYS A 17 9.57 -3.76 6.75
CA LYS A 17 9.77 -2.61 5.89
C LYS A 17 9.31 -1.33 6.60
N PRO A 18 10.06 -0.21 6.51
CA PRO A 18 9.65 1.04 7.14
C PRO A 18 8.33 1.54 6.53
N LYS A 19 7.39 1.92 7.39
CA LYS A 19 6.09 2.47 6.96
C LYS A 19 6.24 3.95 6.62
N LYS A 20 5.78 4.36 5.44
CA LYS A 20 5.70 5.77 4.99
C LYS A 20 4.25 6.24 4.87
N ASN A 21 3.38 5.77 5.77
CA ASN A 21 1.95 6.07 5.70
C ASN A 21 1.69 7.55 6.05
N LEU A 22 0.84 8.19 5.26
CA LEU A 22 0.43 9.57 5.49
C LEU A 22 -0.63 9.63 6.62
N ILE A 23 -0.64 10.75 7.36
CA ILE A 23 -1.70 11.10 8.31
C ILE A 23 -3.07 11.05 7.60
N PRO A 24 -4.17 10.62 8.27
CA PRO A 24 -5.47 10.40 7.64
C PRO A 24 -5.96 11.54 6.75
N ARG A 25 -5.82 12.80 7.20
CA ARG A 25 -6.19 13.98 6.41
C ARG A 25 -5.46 14.06 5.06
N ARG A 26 -4.13 13.85 5.07
CA ARG A 26 -3.32 13.84 3.84
C ARG A 26 -3.62 12.62 2.97
N ARG A 27 -3.87 11.45 3.57
CA ARG A 27 -4.28 10.24 2.84
C ARG A 27 -5.59 10.46 2.10
N ASN A 28 -6.60 11.01 2.77
CA ASN A 28 -7.92 11.25 2.19
C ASN A 28 -7.85 12.26 1.04
N SER A 29 -7.11 13.37 1.21
CA SER A 29 -6.92 14.35 0.14
C SER A 29 -6.21 13.74 -1.09
N ARG A 30 -5.14 12.97 -0.88
CA ARG A 30 -4.44 12.27 -1.99
C ARG A 30 -5.35 11.26 -2.69
N ASN A 31 -6.15 10.51 -1.94
CA ASN A 31 -7.09 9.54 -2.52
C ASN A 31 -8.18 10.22 -3.34
N TYR A 32 -8.73 11.34 -2.86
CA TYR A 32 -9.71 12.13 -3.60
C TYR A 32 -9.13 12.62 -4.94
N ARG A 33 -7.95 13.26 -4.91
CA ARG A 33 -7.27 13.70 -6.14
C ARG A 33 -7.02 12.55 -7.11
N ARG A 34 -6.51 11.42 -6.61
CA ARG A 34 -6.17 10.27 -7.46
C ARG A 34 -7.40 9.58 -8.06
N ARG A 35 -8.48 9.45 -7.30
CA ARG A 35 -9.67 8.67 -7.70
C ARG A 35 -10.74 9.49 -8.40
N VAL A 36 -10.81 10.79 -8.14
CA VAL A 36 -11.84 11.66 -8.69
C VAL A 36 -11.22 12.58 -9.74
N VAL A 37 -10.30 13.45 -9.32
CA VAL A 37 -9.75 14.49 -10.22
C VAL A 37 -8.98 13.88 -11.38
N TYR A 38 -7.98 13.03 -11.09
CA TYR A 38 -7.13 12.45 -12.13
C TYR A 38 -7.84 11.36 -12.94
N ALA A 39 -8.83 10.68 -12.35
CA ALA A 39 -9.63 9.71 -13.09
C ALA A 39 -10.56 10.39 -14.09
N ALA A 40 -11.21 11.50 -13.69
CA ALA A 40 -12.04 12.29 -14.58
C ALA A 40 -11.22 12.90 -15.74
N SER A 41 -10.03 13.43 -15.45
CA SER A 41 -9.15 13.94 -16.52
C SER A 41 -8.68 12.83 -17.46
N ALA A 42 -8.34 11.65 -16.92
CA ALA A 42 -7.93 10.51 -17.75
C ALA A 42 -9.04 9.99 -18.67
N ALA A 43 -10.30 10.02 -18.19
CA ALA A 43 -11.46 9.66 -19.02
C ALA A 43 -11.67 10.66 -20.16
N GLN A 44 -11.61 11.97 -19.87
CA GLN A 44 -11.74 13.02 -20.89
C GLN A 44 -10.65 12.95 -21.95
N THR A 45 -9.40 12.65 -21.56
CA THR A 45 -8.31 12.46 -22.53
C THR A 45 -8.50 11.22 -23.40
N ALA A 46 -9.11 10.15 -22.86
CA ALA A 46 -9.37 8.93 -23.62
C ALA A 46 -10.57 9.05 -24.57
N GLU A 47 -11.50 9.97 -24.32
CA GLU A 47 -12.60 10.30 -25.24
C GLU A 47 -12.16 11.27 -26.36
N ALA A 48 -11.07 12.00 -26.16
CA ALA A 48 -10.53 12.98 -27.10
C ALA A 48 -9.49 12.40 -28.08
N GLU A 49 -9.05 11.15 -27.86
CA GLU A 49 -8.15 10.39 -28.73
C GLU A 49 -8.96 9.39 -29.59
#